data_AF-A0A2G6EIV0-F1
#
_entry.id   AF-A0A2G6EIV0-F1
#
_cell.length_a   1.000
_cell.length_b   1.000
_cell.length_c   1.000
_cell.angle_alpha   90.00
_cell.angle_beta   90.00
_cell.angle_gamma   90.00
#
_symmetry.space_group_name_H-M   'P 1'
#
loop_
_entity.id
_entity.type
_entity.pdbx_description
1 polymer ?
#
loop_
_entity_poly.entity_id
_entity_poly.type
_entity_poly.pdbx_seq_one_letter_code
_entity_poly.pdbx_strand_id
1 'polypeptide(L)'
;MDLYVIIMAGGVGARFWPRSKQKKPKQLLKIFGDQTMIQDTVDRLDGLVRKENIYVITNKIQQSGIAEKLSKIPIENIIAEPFGKNTAACIGLASTIINKKSKDAVTIILPADHLIKNVEEFKETIKKAADFAAKSNSLVTIGIKPSRPETGYGYIQVVDKEEENGIFKVLTFAEKPNLSTAKRFIESGDFLWNSGMFIWKTETILNEIKLYLPDLYEGLMKIQHSLDTDSFEETLTEVYGQLVSVSIDYGIMEKSNKVYLIKGDFAWSDVGSWEEVYHLSPKDNNGNAAKGENYTENTLNSFIHSPKKFTAVLGLSNIIVIDTDDALLICNRENAQNVKHIVDFLKMNDKNELL
;
A
#
# COMPACT_ATOMS: atom_id res chain seq x y z
N MET A 1 15.01 7.60 19.94
CA MET A 1 14.38 6.41 19.34
C MET A 1 15.07 6.15 18.02
N ASP A 2 15.48 4.90 17.77
CA ASP A 2 16.03 4.51 16.49
C ASP A 2 14.88 4.14 15.55
N LEU A 3 14.67 4.96 14.51
CA LEU A 3 13.49 4.92 13.67
C LEU A 3 13.86 4.46 12.26
N TYR A 4 13.12 3.48 11.77
CA TYR A 4 13.27 2.93 10.43
C TYR A 4 11.93 2.96 9.69
N VAL A 5 11.99 2.96 8.35
CA VAL A 5 10.81 2.86 7.51
C VAL A 5 10.93 1.64 6.61
N ILE A 6 9.84 0.89 6.48
CA ILE A 6 9.68 -0.23 5.56
C ILE A 6 8.61 0.19 4.54
N ILE A 7 9.00 0.33 3.27
CA ILE A 7 8.10 0.63 2.17
C ILE A 7 7.78 -0.66 1.43
N MET A 8 6.50 -1.05 1.43
CA MET A 8 6.01 -2.24 0.73
C MET A 8 5.69 -1.88 -0.73
N ALA A 9 6.46 -2.42 -1.67
CA ALA A 9 6.43 -2.05 -3.09
C ALA A 9 6.39 -3.28 -4.01
N GLY A 10 5.77 -4.39 -3.59
CA GLY A 10 5.68 -5.64 -4.38
C GLY A 10 4.47 -5.77 -5.30
N GLY A 11 3.48 -4.89 -5.18
CA GLY A 11 2.24 -4.94 -5.97
C GLY A 11 2.46 -4.60 -7.44
N VAL A 12 1.65 -5.21 -8.33
CA VAL A 12 1.61 -4.82 -9.76
C VAL A 12 0.58 -3.74 -10.01
N GLY A 13 -0.51 -3.69 -9.25
CA GLY A 13 -1.61 -2.73 -9.50
C GLY A 13 -2.42 -3.06 -10.75
N ALA A 14 -2.88 -4.31 -10.90
CA ALA A 14 -3.60 -4.79 -12.08
C ALA A 14 -4.83 -3.94 -12.48
N ARG A 15 -5.48 -3.29 -11.52
CA ARG A 15 -6.63 -2.39 -11.76
C ARG A 15 -6.25 -1.09 -12.50
N PHE A 16 -4.96 -0.82 -12.64
CA PHE A 16 -4.39 0.32 -13.38
C PHE A 16 -3.89 -0.05 -14.76
N TRP A 17 -4.14 -1.27 -15.24
CA TRP A 17 -4.01 -1.58 -16.65
C TRP A 17 -4.85 -0.56 -17.46
N PRO A 18 -4.38 -0.05 -18.61
CA PRO A 18 -3.16 -0.44 -19.35
C PRO A 18 -1.89 0.31 -18.93
N ARG A 19 -1.96 1.26 -18.00
CA ARG A 19 -0.77 2.02 -17.58
C ARG A 19 0.16 1.21 -16.70
N SER A 20 -0.40 0.39 -15.82
CA SER A 20 0.38 -0.48 -14.96
C SER A 20 0.74 -1.78 -15.67
N LYS A 21 2.01 -2.16 -15.54
CA LYS A 21 2.59 -3.37 -16.12
C LYS A 21 3.53 -4.05 -15.13
N GLN A 22 3.93 -5.29 -15.38
CA GLN A 22 4.84 -6.03 -14.49
C GLN A 22 6.13 -5.26 -14.16
N LYS A 23 6.77 -4.67 -15.18
CA LYS A 23 8.01 -3.86 -15.04
C LYS A 23 7.75 -2.41 -14.61
N LYS A 24 6.51 -1.94 -14.73
CA LYS A 24 6.10 -0.57 -14.39
C LYS A 24 4.81 -0.61 -13.57
N PRO A 25 4.89 -1.09 -12.32
CA PRO A 25 3.73 -1.23 -11.45
C PRO A 25 3.18 0.13 -11.02
N LYS A 26 2.02 0.14 -10.37
CA LYS A 26 1.31 1.34 -9.89
C LYS A 26 2.23 2.32 -9.16
N GLN A 27 3.07 1.83 -8.25
CA GLN A 27 3.98 2.66 -7.46
C GLN A 27 5.04 3.40 -8.32
N LEU A 28 5.32 2.94 -9.54
CA LEU A 28 6.18 3.62 -10.53
C LEU A 28 5.39 4.49 -11.53
N LEU A 29 4.07 4.64 -11.34
CA LEU A 29 3.25 5.52 -12.17
C LEU A 29 3.17 6.92 -11.60
N LYS A 30 3.16 7.89 -12.52
CA LYS A 30 2.82 9.29 -12.23
C LYS A 30 1.30 9.43 -12.35
N ILE A 31 0.60 9.24 -11.24
CA ILE A 31 -0.87 9.34 -11.20
C ILE A 31 -1.28 10.77 -10.88
N PHE A 32 -0.75 11.31 -9.79
CA PHE A 32 -0.99 12.68 -9.34
C PHE A 32 0.34 13.44 -9.44
N GLY A 33 0.41 14.46 -10.30
CA GLY A 33 1.62 15.25 -10.52
C GLY A 33 2.68 14.58 -11.40
N ASP A 34 3.93 15.02 -11.22
CA ASP A 34 5.08 14.69 -12.07
C ASP A 34 6.02 13.65 -11.47
N GLN A 35 5.80 13.25 -10.23
CA GLN A 35 6.56 12.23 -9.52
C GLN A 35 5.82 10.88 -9.57
N THR A 36 6.58 9.80 -9.36
CA THR A 36 5.97 8.48 -9.14
C THR A 36 5.45 8.36 -7.71
N MET A 37 4.44 7.52 -7.48
CA MET A 37 3.86 7.39 -6.13
C MET A 37 4.87 6.95 -5.06
N ILE A 38 5.85 6.11 -5.45
CA ILE A 38 6.91 5.70 -4.52
C ILE A 38 7.87 6.85 -4.18
N GLN A 39 8.14 7.75 -5.14
CA GLN A 39 8.92 8.96 -4.87
C GLN A 39 8.16 9.89 -3.92
N ASP A 40 6.86 10.11 -4.14
CA ASP A 40 6.02 10.88 -3.22
C ASP A 40 5.99 10.27 -1.81
N THR A 41 6.07 8.94 -1.71
CA THR A 41 6.13 8.21 -0.44
C THR A 41 7.48 8.37 0.26
N VAL A 42 8.58 8.45 -0.49
CA VAL A 42 9.92 8.70 0.09
C VAL A 42 10.14 10.17 0.44
N ASP A 43 9.61 11.08 -0.35
CA ASP A 43 9.76 12.53 -0.15
C ASP A 43 8.99 13.00 1.09
N ARG A 44 7.80 12.45 1.36
CA ARG A 44 7.04 12.79 2.57
C ARG A 44 7.73 12.36 3.87
N LEU A 45 8.78 11.54 3.80
CA LEU A 45 9.60 11.12 4.93
C LEU A 45 10.76 12.08 5.25
N ASP A 46 10.95 13.11 4.42
CA ASP A 46 12.00 14.12 4.65
C ASP A 46 11.82 14.80 6.01
N GLY A 47 12.92 14.82 6.78
CA GLY A 47 12.95 15.34 8.15
C GLY A 47 12.37 14.39 9.22
N LEU A 48 11.83 13.23 8.83
CA LEU A 48 11.35 12.21 9.77
C LEU A 48 12.39 11.11 10.02
N VAL A 49 13.01 10.61 8.95
CA VAL A 49 14.00 9.52 9.01
C VAL A 49 15.13 9.78 8.01
N ARG A 50 16.34 9.31 8.33
CA ARG A 50 17.47 9.37 7.38
C ARG A 50 17.27 8.35 6.25
N LYS A 51 17.81 8.63 5.06
CA LYS A 51 17.60 7.79 3.88
C LYS A 51 18.20 6.39 4.05
N GLU A 52 19.25 6.24 4.85
CA GLU A 52 19.90 4.97 5.19
C GLU A 52 19.05 4.07 6.09
N ASN A 53 18.02 4.64 6.73
CA ASN A 53 17.07 3.93 7.58
C ASN A 53 15.75 3.62 6.84
N ILE A 54 15.66 3.90 5.53
CA ILE A 54 14.51 3.53 4.69
C ILE A 54 14.85 2.25 3.94
N TYR A 55 13.99 1.25 4.08
CA TYR A 55 14.03 -0.03 3.39
C TYR A 55 12.85 -0.15 2.45
N VAL A 56 13.08 -0.66 1.25
CA VAL A 56 12.04 -0.90 0.25
C VAL A 56 12.02 -2.37 -0.09
N ILE A 57 10.89 -3.02 0.13
CA ILE A 57 10.70 -4.44 -0.18
C ILE A 57 9.85 -4.54 -1.44
N THR A 58 10.38 -5.19 -2.46
CA THR A 58 9.73 -5.32 -3.78
C THR A 58 9.99 -6.70 -4.35
N ASN A 59 9.62 -6.97 -5.61
CA ASN A 59 9.98 -8.19 -6.31
C ASN A 59 11.16 -7.99 -7.27
N LYS A 60 11.82 -9.09 -7.65
CA LYS A 60 12.99 -9.10 -8.54
C LYS A 60 12.78 -8.34 -9.86
N ILE A 61 11.57 -8.37 -10.42
CA ILE A 61 11.25 -7.72 -11.71
C ILE A 61 11.21 -6.19 -11.56
N GLN A 62 10.81 -5.69 -10.39
CA GLN A 62 10.58 -4.27 -10.12
C GLN A 62 11.79 -3.57 -9.48
N GLN A 63 12.74 -4.33 -8.91
CA GLN A 63 13.87 -3.80 -8.15
C GLN A 63 14.68 -2.74 -8.92
N SER A 64 15.03 -3.00 -10.18
CA SER A 64 15.83 -2.08 -11.00
C SER A 64 15.08 -0.76 -11.27
N GLY A 65 13.79 -0.85 -11.60
CA GLY A 65 12.95 0.33 -11.84
C GLY A 65 12.76 1.18 -10.58
N ILE A 66 12.65 0.54 -9.41
CA ILE A 66 12.57 1.24 -8.12
C ILE A 66 13.91 1.89 -7.77
N ALA A 67 15.03 1.18 -7.92
CA ALA A 67 16.36 1.71 -7.66
C ALA A 67 16.67 2.94 -8.51
N GLU A 68 16.27 2.94 -9.79
CA GLU A 68 16.41 4.10 -10.68
C GLU A 68 15.64 5.32 -10.16
N LYS A 69 14.41 5.13 -9.65
CA LYS A 69 13.58 6.23 -9.14
C LYS A 69 13.97 6.70 -7.74
N LEU A 70 14.62 5.85 -6.96
CA LEU A 70 14.99 6.10 -5.58
C LEU A 70 16.52 6.18 -5.40
N SER A 71 17.21 6.94 -6.26
CA SER A 71 18.69 7.04 -6.27
C SER A 71 19.33 7.54 -4.97
N LYS A 72 18.54 8.13 -4.05
CA LYS A 72 19.00 8.57 -2.73
C LYS A 72 18.91 7.49 -1.65
N ILE A 73 18.26 6.36 -1.93
CA ILE A 73 18.16 5.21 -1.02
C ILE A 73 19.33 4.26 -1.33
N PRO A 74 20.07 3.76 -0.32
CA PRO A 74 21.12 2.78 -0.55
C PRO A 74 20.56 1.54 -1.26
N ILE A 75 21.29 1.04 -2.27
CA ILE A 75 20.82 -0.07 -3.10
C ILE A 75 20.60 -1.34 -2.29
N GLU A 76 21.42 -1.54 -1.26
CA GLU A 76 21.33 -2.64 -0.29
C GLU A 76 20.06 -2.60 0.57
N ASN A 77 19.37 -1.45 0.63
CA ASN A 77 18.10 -1.31 1.32
C ASN A 77 16.89 -1.58 0.40
N ILE A 78 17.11 -1.80 -0.91
CA ILE A 78 16.07 -2.18 -1.87
C ILE A 78 16.11 -3.70 -2.07
N ILE A 79 15.34 -4.41 -1.24
CA ILE A 79 15.38 -5.86 -1.14
C ILE A 79 14.32 -6.48 -2.06
N ALA A 80 14.75 -7.45 -2.87
CA ALA A 80 13.90 -8.15 -3.81
C ALA A 80 13.45 -9.51 -3.26
N GLU A 81 12.15 -9.63 -2.98
CA GLU A 81 11.50 -10.90 -2.71
C GLU A 81 11.58 -11.80 -3.96
N PRO A 82 11.98 -13.07 -3.82
CA PRO A 82 12.03 -14.02 -4.92
C PRO A 82 10.63 -14.39 -5.41
N PHE A 83 9.64 -14.43 -4.51
CA PHE A 83 8.25 -14.76 -4.79
C PHE A 83 7.32 -13.85 -3.98
N GLY A 84 6.19 -13.45 -4.57
CA GLY A 84 5.18 -12.68 -3.83
C GLY A 84 4.46 -13.54 -2.79
N LYS A 85 4.67 -13.25 -1.50
CA LYS A 85 4.06 -13.98 -0.36
C LYS A 85 3.19 -13.08 0.54
N ASN A 86 2.71 -11.97 -0.02
CA ASN A 86 1.85 -10.98 0.65
C ASN A 86 2.55 -10.28 1.83
N THR A 87 1.84 -9.44 2.58
CA THR A 87 2.46 -8.45 3.47
C THR A 87 3.14 -9.03 4.70
N ALA A 88 2.75 -10.21 5.21
CA ALA A 88 3.37 -10.78 6.41
C ALA A 88 4.84 -11.18 6.16
N ALA A 89 5.13 -11.87 5.05
CA ALA A 89 6.49 -12.26 4.68
C ALA A 89 7.37 -11.04 4.36
N CYS A 90 6.82 -10.09 3.61
CA CYS A 90 7.47 -8.83 3.26
C CYS A 90 7.90 -8.04 4.51
N ILE A 91 6.98 -7.82 5.46
CA ILE A 91 7.29 -7.09 6.69
C ILE A 91 8.20 -7.92 7.60
N GLY A 92 8.00 -9.24 7.68
CA GLY A 92 8.84 -10.14 8.47
C GLY A 92 10.30 -10.15 8.02
N LEU A 93 10.53 -10.19 6.70
CA LEU A 93 11.88 -10.11 6.12
C LEU A 93 12.57 -8.79 6.46
N ALA A 94 11.89 -7.67 6.20
CA ALA A 94 12.42 -6.34 6.51
C ALA A 94 12.71 -6.18 8.01
N SER A 95 11.78 -6.61 8.85
CA SER A 95 11.93 -6.56 10.32
C SER A 95 13.10 -7.41 10.78
N THR A 96 13.32 -8.59 10.18
CA THR A 96 14.45 -9.47 10.50
C THR A 96 15.80 -8.82 10.18
N ILE A 97 15.89 -8.17 9.02
CA ILE A 97 17.08 -7.44 8.56
C ILE A 97 17.39 -6.26 9.48
N ILE A 98 16.38 -5.44 9.76
CA ILE A 98 16.53 -4.26 10.62
C ILE A 98 16.85 -4.68 12.06
N ASN A 99 16.19 -5.72 12.59
CA ASN A 99 16.41 -6.22 13.95
C ASN A 99 17.85 -6.72 14.18
N LYS A 100 18.52 -7.23 13.13
CA LYS A 100 19.93 -7.63 13.21
C LYS A 100 20.85 -6.42 13.39
N LYS A 101 20.49 -5.26 12.83
CA LYS A 101 21.23 -3.99 12.97
C LYS A 101 20.89 -3.27 14.28
N SER A 102 19.60 -3.25 14.65
CA SER A 102 19.09 -2.54 15.82
C SER A 102 17.88 -3.27 16.39
N LYS A 103 18.06 -3.94 17.55
CA LYS A 103 17.04 -4.81 18.16
C LYS A 103 15.81 -4.03 18.67
N ASP A 104 16.03 -2.79 19.09
CA ASP A 104 14.99 -1.90 19.64
C ASP A 104 14.46 -0.90 18.60
N ALA A 105 14.74 -1.13 17.31
CA ALA A 105 14.27 -0.28 16.22
C ALA A 105 12.73 -0.23 16.19
N VAL A 106 12.19 0.99 16.17
CA VAL A 106 10.79 1.21 15.80
C VAL A 106 10.71 1.34 14.29
N THR A 107 9.84 0.55 13.67
CA THR A 107 9.60 0.56 12.23
C THR A 107 8.26 1.18 11.93
N ILE A 108 8.24 2.00 10.87
CA ILE A 108 7.04 2.51 10.24
C ILE A 108 6.87 1.78 8.92
N ILE A 109 5.75 1.09 8.76
CA ILE A 109 5.42 0.29 7.58
C ILE A 109 4.46 1.08 6.72
N LEU A 110 4.84 1.35 5.47
CA LEU A 110 4.09 2.17 4.53
C LEU A 110 3.88 1.44 3.20
N PRO A 111 2.67 1.43 2.65
CA PRO A 111 2.45 1.10 1.24
C PRO A 111 3.10 2.15 0.32
N ALA A 112 3.69 1.70 -0.79
CA ALA A 112 4.40 2.56 -1.73
C ALA A 112 3.50 3.43 -2.62
N ASP A 113 2.19 3.22 -2.56
CA ASP A 113 1.22 3.64 -3.57
C ASP A 113 -0.03 4.32 -2.99
N HIS A 114 0.11 4.97 -1.83
CA HIS A 114 -0.94 5.76 -1.19
C HIS A 114 -0.77 7.26 -1.43
N LEU A 115 -1.89 7.96 -1.66
CA LEU A 115 -1.94 9.42 -1.70
C LEU A 115 -2.16 9.97 -0.28
N ILE A 116 -1.31 10.93 0.11
CA ILE A 116 -1.42 11.68 1.36
C ILE A 116 -1.17 13.14 1.00
N LYS A 117 -2.12 14.03 1.30
CA LYS A 117 -1.99 15.46 0.92
C LYS A 117 -1.40 16.32 2.05
N ASN A 118 -1.78 16.06 3.31
CA ASN A 118 -1.26 16.83 4.44
C ASN A 118 -0.06 16.11 5.08
N VAL A 119 1.14 16.40 4.56
CA VAL A 119 2.38 15.72 4.95
C VAL A 119 2.77 16.00 6.41
N GLU A 120 2.52 17.21 6.92
CA GLU A 120 2.91 17.56 8.29
C GLU A 120 2.03 16.86 9.33
N GLU A 121 0.72 16.81 9.12
CA GLU A 121 -0.21 16.04 9.96
C GLU A 121 0.11 14.54 9.93
N PHE A 122 0.47 14.01 8.74
CA PHE A 122 0.95 12.64 8.61
C PHE A 122 2.20 12.38 9.47
N LYS A 123 3.22 13.25 9.39
CA LYS A 123 4.45 13.12 10.19
C LYS A 123 4.16 13.21 11.68
N GLU A 124 3.26 14.11 12.11
CA GLU A 124 2.88 14.24 13.51
C GLU A 124 2.16 12.98 14.02
N THR A 125 1.22 12.45 13.23
CA THR A 125 0.53 11.19 13.53
C THR A 125 1.52 10.03 13.68
N ILE A 126 2.46 9.91 12.75
CA ILE A 126 3.49 8.86 12.77
C ILE A 126 4.41 8.99 13.99
N LYS A 127 4.83 10.21 14.35
CA LYS A 127 5.66 10.45 15.55
C LYS A 127 4.96 9.99 16.82
N LYS A 128 3.70 10.38 17.02
CA LYS A 128 2.88 9.97 18.17
C LYS A 128 2.74 8.45 18.26
N ALA A 129 2.44 7.79 17.13
CA ALA A 129 2.35 6.34 17.07
C ALA A 129 3.69 5.64 17.38
N ALA A 130 4.79 6.16 16.83
CA ALA A 130 6.13 5.62 17.05
C ALA A 130 6.57 5.77 18.51
N ASP A 131 6.32 6.93 19.13
CA ASP A 131 6.62 7.16 20.55
C ASP A 131 5.84 6.20 21.46
N PHE A 132 4.57 5.92 21.16
CA PHE A 132 3.79 4.94 21.90
C PHE A 132 4.31 3.51 21.70
N ALA A 133 4.59 3.11 20.45
CA ALA A 133 5.16 1.81 20.11
C ALA A 133 6.58 1.59 20.67
N ALA A 134 7.34 2.66 20.93
CA ALA A 134 8.63 2.56 21.60
C ALA A 134 8.47 2.18 23.08
N LYS A 135 7.51 2.85 23.76
CA LYS A 135 7.23 2.67 25.20
C LYS A 135 6.47 1.38 25.50
N SER A 136 5.67 0.90 24.55
CA SER A 136 4.78 -0.25 24.72
C SER A 136 5.06 -1.30 23.64
N ASN A 137 4.97 -2.59 23.97
CA ASN A 137 5.12 -3.68 22.98
C ASN A 137 3.86 -3.82 22.12
N SER A 138 3.42 -2.71 21.53
CA SER A 138 2.14 -2.53 20.85
C SER A 138 2.29 -2.60 19.33
N LEU A 139 1.23 -3.08 18.67
CA LEU A 139 1.07 -3.02 17.23
C LEU A 139 0.13 -1.86 16.90
N VAL A 140 0.68 -0.72 16.46
CA VAL A 140 -0.12 0.47 16.17
C VAL A 140 -0.46 0.52 14.69
N THR A 141 -1.71 0.80 14.35
CA THR A 141 -2.16 1.10 12.98
C THR A 141 -2.79 2.49 12.92
N ILE A 142 -2.98 3.02 11.71
CA ILE A 142 -3.61 4.31 11.49
C ILE A 142 -5.02 4.12 10.94
N GLY A 143 -6.00 4.63 11.68
CA GLY A 143 -7.41 4.62 11.31
C GLY A 143 -7.83 5.89 10.58
N ILE A 144 -8.48 5.75 9.44
CA ILE A 144 -9.02 6.88 8.67
C ILE A 144 -10.54 6.93 8.83
N LYS A 145 -11.09 8.14 9.01
CA LYS A 145 -12.54 8.31 9.10
C LYS A 145 -13.22 7.87 7.79
N PRO A 146 -14.15 6.89 7.82
CA PRO A 146 -14.87 6.48 6.63
C PRO A 146 -15.74 7.61 6.09
N SER A 147 -15.71 7.81 4.78
CA SER A 147 -16.59 8.76 4.07
C SER A 147 -17.66 8.08 3.21
N ARG A 148 -17.53 6.76 3.00
CA ARG A 148 -18.45 5.93 2.19
C ARG A 148 -18.36 4.46 2.64
N PRO A 149 -19.37 3.62 2.38
CA PRO A 149 -19.32 2.19 2.70
C PRO A 149 -18.44 1.41 1.71
N GLU A 150 -17.13 1.61 1.80
CA GLU A 150 -16.13 0.92 0.98
C GLU A 150 -16.03 -0.55 1.38
N THR A 151 -16.02 -1.47 0.41
CA THR A 151 -15.91 -2.92 0.66
C THR A 151 -14.50 -3.45 0.38
N GLY A 152 -13.65 -2.64 -0.26
CA GLY A 152 -12.25 -2.96 -0.52
C GLY A 152 -11.31 -2.75 0.67
N TYR A 153 -11.76 -2.08 1.73
CA TYR A 153 -10.95 -1.72 2.90
C TYR A 153 -11.24 -2.61 4.11
N GLY A 154 -10.27 -2.75 4.99
CA GLY A 154 -10.49 -3.24 6.35
C GLY A 154 -11.13 -2.16 7.22
N TYR A 155 -11.94 -2.58 8.18
CA TYR A 155 -12.55 -1.71 9.19
C TYR A 155 -12.06 -2.12 10.58
N ILE A 156 -11.80 -1.13 11.42
CA ILE A 156 -11.24 -1.30 12.76
C ILE A 156 -12.18 -0.64 13.74
N GLN A 157 -12.72 -1.43 14.66
CA GLN A 157 -13.52 -0.92 15.77
C GLN A 157 -12.58 -0.53 16.91
N VAL A 158 -12.80 0.64 17.49
CA VAL A 158 -12.03 1.11 18.65
C VAL A 158 -12.91 1.23 19.88
N VAL A 159 -12.31 1.05 21.06
CA VAL A 159 -12.96 1.45 22.31
C VAL A 159 -13.05 2.97 22.33
N ASP A 160 -14.18 3.53 22.75
CA ASP A 160 -14.33 4.96 23.04
C ASP A 160 -13.67 5.33 24.39
N LYS A 161 -12.41 4.91 24.53
CA LYS A 161 -11.53 5.23 25.64
C LYS A 161 -10.12 5.39 25.09
N GLU A 162 -9.63 6.61 25.17
CA GLU A 162 -8.26 6.93 24.82
C GLU A 162 -7.30 6.33 25.85
N GLU A 163 -6.23 5.70 25.36
CA GLU A 163 -5.13 5.20 26.18
C GLU A 163 -4.08 6.29 26.40
N GLU A 164 -3.58 6.91 25.32
CA GLU A 164 -2.60 8.00 25.37
C GLU A 164 -2.57 8.77 24.03
N ASN A 165 -2.58 10.12 24.04
CA ASN A 165 -2.28 10.98 22.88
C ASN A 165 -3.03 10.63 21.57
N GLY A 166 -4.33 10.37 21.65
CA GLY A 166 -5.18 10.02 20.52
C GLY A 166 -5.06 8.56 20.07
N ILE A 167 -4.46 7.70 20.91
CA ILE A 167 -4.33 6.27 20.67
C ILE A 167 -5.43 5.52 21.42
N PHE A 168 -6.07 4.59 20.71
CA PHE A 168 -7.19 3.81 21.20
C PHE A 168 -6.86 2.32 21.09
N LYS A 169 -7.35 1.52 22.04
CA LYS A 169 -7.27 0.07 21.93
C LYS A 169 -8.25 -0.43 20.87
N VAL A 170 -7.78 -1.34 20.01
CA VAL A 170 -8.64 -1.98 19.00
C VAL A 170 -9.45 -3.10 19.65
N LEU A 171 -10.75 -3.12 19.36
CA LEU A 171 -11.68 -4.17 19.79
C LEU A 171 -11.72 -5.31 18.79
N THR A 172 -11.91 -4.96 17.52
CA THR A 172 -11.98 -5.95 16.45
C THR A 172 -11.52 -5.33 15.15
N PHE A 173 -11.07 -6.21 14.27
CA PHE A 173 -10.64 -5.90 12.93
C PHE A 173 -11.50 -6.75 11.98
N ALA A 174 -12.05 -6.11 10.97
CA ALA A 174 -12.92 -6.74 9.98
C ALA A 174 -12.41 -6.40 8.58
N GLU A 175 -11.69 -7.33 7.95
CA GLU A 175 -11.15 -7.15 6.61
C GLU A 175 -12.25 -7.30 5.53
N LYS A 176 -12.41 -6.29 4.67
CA LYS A 176 -13.23 -6.31 3.45
C LYS A 176 -14.68 -6.80 3.66
N PRO A 177 -15.48 -6.09 4.47
CA PRO A 177 -16.86 -6.45 4.71
C PRO A 177 -17.71 -6.33 3.43
N ASN A 178 -18.83 -7.06 3.38
CA ASN A 178 -19.84 -6.80 2.35
C ASN A 178 -20.49 -5.42 2.52
N LEU A 179 -21.13 -4.91 1.46
CA LEU A 179 -21.71 -3.55 1.45
C LEU A 179 -22.70 -3.29 2.59
N SER A 180 -23.52 -4.28 2.95
CA SER A 180 -24.50 -4.13 4.04
C SER A 180 -23.81 -3.94 5.39
N THR A 181 -22.71 -4.67 5.62
CA THR A 181 -21.90 -4.58 6.84
C THR A 181 -21.13 -3.27 6.87
N ALA A 182 -20.54 -2.84 5.75
CA ALA A 182 -19.85 -1.56 5.64
C ALA A 182 -20.77 -0.37 5.97
N LYS A 183 -22.04 -0.40 5.52
CA LYS A 183 -23.04 0.62 5.89
C LYS A 183 -23.27 0.67 7.40
N ARG A 184 -23.47 -0.49 8.04
CA ARG A 184 -23.66 -0.58 9.49
C ARG A 184 -22.45 -0.05 10.28
N PHE A 185 -21.23 -0.33 9.82
CA PHE A 185 -20.01 0.18 10.44
C PHE A 185 -19.90 1.71 10.40
N ILE A 186 -20.40 2.34 9.35
CA ILE A 186 -20.41 3.81 9.25
C ILE A 186 -21.52 4.41 10.10
N GLU A 187 -22.69 3.78 10.10
CA GLU A 187 -23.84 4.20 10.92
C GLU A 187 -23.56 4.12 12.42
N SER A 188 -22.75 3.15 12.87
CA SER A 188 -22.37 3.02 14.29
C SER A 188 -21.36 4.08 14.75
N GLY A 189 -20.54 4.62 13.83
CA GLY A 189 -19.59 5.71 14.10
C GLY A 189 -18.34 5.32 14.90
N ASP A 190 -18.20 4.07 15.30
CA ASP A 190 -17.09 3.51 16.09
C ASP A 190 -16.08 2.71 15.24
N PHE A 191 -16.28 2.63 13.92
CA PHE A 191 -15.34 2.03 12.98
C PHE A 191 -14.54 3.06 12.18
N LEU A 192 -13.28 2.73 11.96
CA LEU A 192 -12.35 3.47 11.11
C LEU A 192 -11.83 2.55 10.00
N TRP A 193 -11.46 3.11 8.84
CA TRP A 193 -10.77 2.34 7.82
C TRP A 193 -9.34 2.02 8.24
N ASN A 194 -8.92 0.77 8.01
CA ASN A 194 -7.51 0.39 8.05
C ASN A 194 -6.78 1.07 6.88
N SER A 195 -5.79 1.90 7.20
CA SER A 195 -4.96 2.55 6.18
C SER A 195 -3.88 1.65 5.58
N GLY A 196 -3.66 0.44 6.12
CA GLY A 196 -2.56 -0.44 5.73
C GLY A 196 -1.18 0.07 6.16
N MET A 197 -1.13 1.09 7.01
CA MET A 197 0.09 1.59 7.64
C MET A 197 0.19 1.09 9.07
N PHE A 198 1.41 0.71 9.47
CA PHE A 198 1.65 0.10 10.77
C PHE A 198 2.92 0.63 11.43
N ILE A 199 2.95 0.63 12.76
CA ILE A 199 4.06 1.14 13.55
C ILE A 199 4.27 0.22 14.76
N TRP A 200 5.48 -0.32 14.92
CA TRP A 200 5.86 -1.21 16.04
C TRP A 200 7.38 -1.35 16.15
N LYS A 201 7.86 -1.96 17.24
CA LYS A 201 9.25 -2.43 17.31
C LYS A 201 9.45 -3.68 16.47
N THR A 202 10.64 -3.84 15.87
CA THR A 202 10.99 -5.06 15.11
C THR A 202 10.86 -6.32 15.97
N GLU A 203 11.33 -6.27 17.21
CA GLU A 203 11.21 -7.41 18.13
C GLU A 203 9.74 -7.73 18.45
N THR A 204 8.90 -6.70 18.60
CA THR A 204 7.47 -6.90 18.90
C THR A 204 6.78 -7.65 17.77
N ILE A 205 6.96 -7.22 16.52
CA ILE A 205 6.32 -7.92 15.39
C ILE A 205 6.90 -9.31 15.17
N LEU A 206 8.21 -9.51 15.35
CA LEU A 206 8.81 -10.84 15.22
C LEU A 206 8.30 -11.81 16.28
N ASN A 207 8.04 -11.35 17.50
CA ASN A 207 7.41 -12.15 18.56
C ASN A 207 5.95 -12.49 18.24
N GLU A 208 5.20 -11.56 17.65
CA GLU A 208 3.81 -11.83 17.23
C GLU A 208 3.78 -12.80 16.03
N ILE A 209 4.72 -12.66 15.08
CA ILE A 209 4.91 -13.64 13.98
C ILE A 209 5.26 -15.02 14.56
N LYS A 210 6.15 -15.10 15.55
CA LYS A 210 6.46 -16.37 16.23
C LYS A 210 5.22 -17.03 16.84
N LEU A 211 4.33 -16.24 17.43
CA LEU A 211 3.13 -16.74 18.09
C LEU A 211 2.06 -17.20 17.10
N TYR A 212 1.79 -16.41 16.06
CA TYR A 212 0.64 -16.63 15.17
C TYR A 212 0.98 -17.23 13.81
N LEU A 213 2.24 -17.17 13.39
CA LEU A 213 2.78 -17.67 12.12
C LEU A 213 4.15 -18.36 12.33
N PRO A 214 4.23 -19.43 13.14
CA PRO A 214 5.50 -20.05 13.54
C PRO A 214 6.36 -20.51 12.35
N ASP A 215 5.76 -21.08 11.30
CA ASP A 215 6.48 -21.51 10.10
C ASP A 215 7.18 -20.34 9.40
N LEU A 216 6.51 -19.17 9.35
CA LEU A 216 7.12 -17.95 8.83
C LEU A 216 8.28 -17.51 9.72
N TYR A 217 8.11 -17.53 11.04
CA TYR A 217 9.17 -17.17 11.98
C TYR A 217 10.42 -18.06 11.81
N GLU A 218 10.24 -19.38 11.71
CA GLU A 218 11.36 -20.31 11.52
C GLU A 218 12.11 -20.03 10.21
N GLY A 219 11.37 -19.77 9.12
CA GLY A 219 11.96 -19.36 7.85
C GLY A 219 12.76 -18.05 7.97
N LEU A 220 12.19 -17.04 8.64
CA LEU A 220 12.85 -15.75 8.88
C LEU A 220 14.12 -15.90 9.72
N MET A 221 14.12 -16.77 10.73
CA MET A 221 15.33 -17.04 11.51
C MET A 221 16.42 -17.69 10.66
N LYS A 222 16.10 -18.64 9.77
CA LYS A 222 17.08 -19.20 8.82
C LYS A 222 17.70 -18.11 7.94
N ILE A 223 16.86 -17.22 7.40
CA ILE A 223 17.31 -16.07 6.60
C ILE A 223 18.23 -15.15 7.44
N GLN A 224 17.88 -14.88 8.71
CA GLN A 224 18.68 -14.03 9.58
C GLN A 224 20.12 -14.52 9.75
N HIS A 225 20.30 -15.84 9.88
CA HIS A 225 21.61 -16.48 10.03
C HIS A 225 22.47 -16.38 8.76
N SER A 226 21.86 -16.29 7.58
CA SER A 226 22.57 -16.17 6.30
C SER A 226 22.76 -14.73 5.79
N LEU A 227 22.23 -13.71 6.49
CA LEU A 227 22.24 -12.32 6.00
C LEU A 227 23.61 -11.75 5.60
N ASP A 228 24.69 -12.20 6.25
CA ASP A 228 26.06 -11.71 5.98
C ASP A 228 26.94 -12.80 5.33
N THR A 229 26.32 -13.78 4.66
CA THR A 229 27.02 -14.90 4.02
C THR A 229 26.70 -14.96 2.53
N ASP A 230 27.57 -15.59 1.75
CA ASP A 230 27.36 -15.78 0.30
C ASP A 230 26.13 -16.64 -0.02
N SER A 231 25.58 -17.34 0.99
CA SER A 231 24.38 -18.19 0.87
C SER A 231 23.05 -17.44 1.10
N PHE A 232 23.07 -16.13 1.33
CA PHE A 232 21.85 -15.33 1.61
C PHE A 232 20.76 -15.53 0.54
N GLU A 233 21.09 -15.29 -0.73
CA GLU A 233 20.13 -15.33 -1.84
C GLU A 233 19.54 -16.73 -2.08
N GLU A 234 20.37 -17.77 -1.92
CA GLU A 234 19.93 -19.16 -2.01
C GLU A 234 18.97 -19.50 -0.87
N THR A 235 19.35 -19.18 0.37
CA THR A 235 18.52 -19.39 1.57
C THR A 235 17.19 -18.64 1.45
N LEU A 236 17.23 -17.38 1.01
CA LEU A 236 16.05 -16.55 0.83
C LEU A 236 15.08 -17.19 -0.17
N THR A 237 15.61 -17.67 -1.30
CA THR A 237 14.81 -18.32 -2.35
C THR A 237 14.19 -19.64 -1.86
N GLU A 238 14.98 -20.49 -1.20
CA GLU A 238 14.50 -21.77 -0.65
C GLU A 238 13.38 -21.56 0.37
N VAL A 239 13.62 -20.68 1.36
CA VAL A 239 12.66 -20.38 2.43
C VAL A 239 11.38 -19.81 1.84
N TYR A 240 11.46 -18.78 0.99
CA TYR A 240 10.27 -18.18 0.39
C TYR A 240 9.47 -19.16 -0.47
N GLY A 241 10.14 -20.11 -1.13
CA GLY A 241 9.47 -21.17 -1.90
C GLY A 241 8.44 -21.94 -1.05
N GLN A 242 8.76 -22.16 0.23
CA GLN A 242 7.96 -22.95 1.16
C GLN A 242 6.92 -22.14 1.95
N LEU A 243 7.03 -20.80 1.97
CA LEU A 243 6.12 -19.96 2.76
C LEU A 243 4.68 -19.97 2.24
N VAL A 244 3.72 -19.95 3.16
CA VAL A 244 2.31 -19.69 2.86
C VAL A 244 2.10 -18.19 2.63
N SER A 245 1.38 -17.83 1.58
CA SER A 245 1.03 -16.44 1.29
C SER A 245 -0.07 -15.96 2.23
N VAL A 246 0.21 -14.94 3.05
CA VAL A 246 -0.72 -14.41 4.04
C VAL A 246 -0.48 -12.91 4.29
N SER A 247 -1.54 -12.11 4.43
CA SER A 247 -1.39 -10.71 4.79
C SER A 247 -1.08 -10.56 6.28
N ILE A 248 -0.44 -9.46 6.65
CA ILE A 248 -0.21 -9.11 8.04
C ILE A 248 -1.53 -8.89 8.80
N ASP A 249 -2.53 -8.35 8.11
CA ASP A 249 -3.86 -8.09 8.67
C ASP A 249 -4.51 -9.39 9.17
N TYR A 250 -4.59 -10.41 8.29
CA TYR A 250 -5.17 -11.72 8.63
C TYR A 250 -4.25 -12.57 9.50
N GLY A 251 -2.94 -12.50 9.23
CA GLY A 251 -1.94 -13.32 9.91
C GLY A 251 -1.77 -12.94 11.38
N ILE A 252 -1.79 -11.63 11.68
CA ILE A 252 -1.42 -11.06 12.98
C ILE A 252 -2.49 -10.10 13.51
N MET A 253 -2.90 -9.07 12.76
CA MET A 253 -3.69 -7.96 13.30
C MET A 253 -5.08 -8.39 13.78
N GLU A 254 -5.73 -9.33 13.09
CA GLU A 254 -7.03 -9.89 13.51
C GLU A 254 -6.93 -10.79 14.76
N LYS A 255 -5.74 -11.27 15.10
CA LYS A 255 -5.52 -12.28 16.16
C LYS A 255 -4.84 -11.72 17.41
N SER A 256 -4.04 -10.67 17.25
CA SER A 256 -3.27 -10.06 18.33
C SER A 256 -4.16 -9.29 19.30
N ASN A 257 -3.86 -9.38 20.60
CA ASN A 257 -4.52 -8.59 21.64
C ASN A 257 -3.80 -7.28 21.99
N LYS A 258 -2.72 -6.95 21.25
CA LYS A 258 -1.88 -5.76 21.46
C LYS A 258 -2.04 -4.74 20.33
N VAL A 259 -3.18 -4.75 19.67
CA VAL A 259 -3.46 -3.83 18.56
C VAL A 259 -4.03 -2.52 19.09
N TYR A 260 -3.43 -1.43 18.64
CA TYR A 260 -3.85 -0.08 18.95
C TYR A 260 -3.99 0.71 17.66
N LEU A 261 -4.76 1.80 17.73
CA LEU A 261 -5.05 2.64 16.59
C LEU A 261 -4.84 4.10 16.97
N ILE A 262 -4.17 4.85 16.09
CA ILE A 262 -4.20 6.31 16.10
C ILE A 262 -5.08 6.81 14.95
N LYS A 263 -5.90 7.84 15.20
CA LYS A 263 -6.72 8.46 14.14
C LYS A 263 -5.84 9.33 13.25
N GLY A 264 -5.96 9.18 11.94
CA GLY A 264 -5.27 10.01 10.95
C GLY A 264 -6.22 10.96 10.22
N ASP A 265 -5.84 12.23 10.10
CA ASP A 265 -6.59 13.26 9.37
C ASP A 265 -5.71 14.02 8.35
N PHE A 266 -5.08 13.26 7.45
CA PHE A 266 -4.11 13.81 6.49
C PHE A 266 -4.53 13.68 5.01
N ALA A 267 -5.85 13.60 4.77
CA ALA A 267 -6.44 13.43 3.44
C ALA A 267 -5.80 12.27 2.66
N TRP A 268 -6.07 11.05 3.16
CA TRP A 268 -5.55 9.79 2.66
C TRP A 268 -6.44 9.16 1.59
N SER A 269 -5.82 8.46 0.64
CA SER A 269 -6.49 7.50 -0.25
C SER A 269 -5.52 6.39 -0.66
N ASP A 270 -6.02 5.16 -0.75
CA ASP A 270 -5.25 4.00 -1.25
C ASP A 270 -5.05 4.03 -2.77
N VAL A 271 -5.78 4.90 -3.49
CA VAL A 271 -5.75 4.99 -4.95
C VAL A 271 -6.00 3.60 -5.57
N GLY A 272 -7.04 2.91 -5.12
CA GLY A 272 -7.25 1.49 -5.41
C GLY A 272 -7.72 1.14 -6.83
N SER A 273 -8.19 2.12 -7.61
CA SER A 273 -8.67 1.93 -9.00
C SER A 273 -8.73 3.24 -9.79
N TRP A 274 -9.04 3.17 -11.08
CA TRP A 274 -9.30 4.37 -11.90
C TRP A 274 -10.48 5.20 -11.41
N GLU A 275 -11.46 4.59 -10.73
CA GLU A 275 -12.58 5.30 -10.13
C GLU A 275 -12.11 6.22 -8.99
N GLU A 276 -11.17 5.75 -8.18
CA GLU A 276 -10.58 6.56 -7.12
C GLU A 276 -9.76 7.72 -7.71
N VAL A 277 -9.05 7.49 -8.82
CA VAL A 277 -8.38 8.58 -9.55
C VAL A 277 -9.37 9.60 -10.09
N TYR A 278 -10.51 9.16 -10.64
CA TYR A 278 -11.58 10.06 -11.01
C TYR A 278 -11.99 10.88 -9.81
N HIS A 279 -12.38 10.30 -8.67
CA HIS A 279 -12.83 11.06 -7.50
C HIS A 279 -11.82 12.12 -7.02
N LEU A 280 -10.53 11.80 -7.08
CA LEU A 280 -9.45 12.68 -6.61
C LEU A 280 -9.04 13.75 -7.62
N SER A 281 -9.45 13.63 -8.88
CA SER A 281 -9.10 14.58 -9.95
C SER A 281 -9.97 15.85 -9.91
N PRO A 282 -9.46 17.00 -10.39
CA PRO A 282 -10.31 18.17 -10.67
C PRO A 282 -11.41 17.85 -11.67
N LYS A 283 -12.57 18.52 -11.56
CA LYS A 283 -13.74 18.32 -12.41
C LYS A 283 -14.09 19.59 -13.19
N ASP A 284 -14.59 19.44 -14.41
CA ASP A 284 -15.27 20.51 -15.14
C ASP A 284 -16.74 20.66 -14.70
N ASN A 285 -17.48 21.57 -15.34
CA ASN A 285 -18.89 21.84 -15.05
C ASN A 285 -19.83 20.65 -15.32
N ASN A 286 -19.39 19.69 -16.13
CA ASN A 286 -20.13 18.47 -16.47
C ASN A 286 -19.72 17.27 -15.61
N GLY A 287 -18.85 17.49 -14.61
CA GLY A 287 -18.31 16.44 -13.76
C GLY A 287 -17.28 15.56 -14.47
N ASN A 288 -16.72 15.98 -15.60
CA ASN A 288 -15.65 15.23 -16.26
C ASN A 288 -14.29 15.60 -15.68
N ALA A 289 -13.39 14.64 -15.66
CA ALA A 289 -11.97 14.84 -15.41
C ALA A 289 -11.18 14.36 -16.62
N ALA A 290 -10.35 15.23 -17.19
CA ALA A 290 -9.60 14.93 -18.39
C ALA A 290 -8.12 15.30 -18.26
N LYS A 291 -7.25 14.49 -18.85
CA LYS A 291 -5.82 14.78 -19.05
C LYS A 291 -5.45 14.47 -20.50
N GLY A 292 -5.01 15.51 -21.21
CA GLY A 292 -4.75 15.47 -22.65
C GLY A 292 -5.73 16.35 -23.44
N GLU A 293 -5.42 16.56 -24.71
CA GLU A 293 -6.27 17.32 -25.62
C GLU A 293 -7.56 16.53 -25.89
N ASN A 294 -8.72 17.14 -25.67
CA ASN A 294 -9.99 16.44 -25.77
C ASN A 294 -11.13 17.35 -26.24
N TYR A 295 -12.13 16.73 -26.84
CA TYR A 295 -13.44 17.31 -27.11
C TYR A 295 -14.49 16.48 -26.39
N THR A 296 -15.34 17.14 -25.60
CA THR A 296 -16.47 16.49 -24.95
C THR A 296 -17.75 17.23 -25.27
N GLU A 297 -18.76 16.50 -25.75
CA GLU A 297 -20.09 17.04 -26.01
C GLU A 297 -21.11 16.06 -25.46
N ASN A 298 -22.11 16.56 -24.72
CA ASN A 298 -23.10 15.75 -24.01
C ASN A 298 -22.46 14.60 -23.21
N THR A 299 -21.30 14.88 -22.61
CA THR A 299 -20.53 13.90 -21.85
C THR A 299 -20.51 14.29 -20.39
N LEU A 300 -20.89 13.37 -19.49
CA LEU A 300 -21.06 13.65 -18.07
C LEU A 300 -20.27 12.66 -17.22
N ASN A 301 -19.77 13.14 -16.08
CA ASN A 301 -19.23 12.30 -15.01
C ASN A 301 -18.17 11.28 -15.48
N SER A 302 -17.30 11.64 -16.42
CA SER A 302 -16.37 10.72 -17.08
C SER A 302 -14.89 11.04 -16.79
N PHE A 303 -14.03 10.02 -16.85
CA PHE A 303 -12.58 10.16 -16.72
C PHE A 303 -11.89 9.88 -18.05
N ILE A 304 -11.10 10.82 -18.55
CA ILE A 304 -10.37 10.68 -19.82
C ILE A 304 -8.88 10.92 -19.55
N HIS A 305 -8.05 9.91 -19.82
CA HIS A 305 -6.60 9.99 -19.73
C HIS A 305 -5.97 9.58 -21.07
N SER A 306 -5.77 10.56 -21.94
CA SER A 306 -5.10 10.38 -23.24
C SER A 306 -4.12 11.54 -23.49
N PRO A 307 -2.95 11.52 -22.83
CA PRO A 307 -2.01 12.64 -22.89
C PRO A 307 -1.31 12.81 -24.24
N LYS A 308 -1.39 11.81 -25.15
CA LYS A 308 -0.64 11.79 -26.42
C LYS A 308 -1.51 11.95 -27.67
N LYS A 309 -2.83 11.79 -27.56
CA LYS A 309 -3.76 11.82 -28.69
C LYS A 309 -4.93 12.75 -28.39
N PHE A 310 -5.46 13.38 -29.44
CA PHE A 310 -6.74 14.06 -29.35
C PHE A 310 -7.86 13.03 -29.13
N THR A 311 -8.69 13.22 -28.10
CA THR A 311 -9.80 12.30 -27.77
C THR A 311 -11.14 13.03 -27.84
N ALA A 312 -12.05 12.58 -28.70
CA ALA A 312 -13.42 13.07 -28.76
C ALA A 312 -14.39 12.08 -28.09
N VAL A 313 -15.23 12.59 -27.17
CA VAL A 313 -16.30 11.82 -26.52
C VAL A 313 -17.62 12.56 -26.71
N LEU A 314 -18.61 11.86 -27.28
CA LEU A 314 -19.91 12.43 -27.65
C LEU A 314 -21.04 11.56 -27.09
N GLY A 315 -21.91 12.16 -26.27
CA GLY A 315 -23.14 11.51 -25.80
C GLY A 315 -22.95 10.35 -24.81
N LEU A 316 -21.77 10.24 -24.18
CA LEU A 316 -21.47 9.18 -23.22
C LEU A 316 -21.41 9.70 -21.79
N SER A 317 -21.79 8.88 -20.81
CA SER A 317 -21.73 9.26 -19.41
C SER A 317 -21.12 8.13 -18.59
N ASN A 318 -20.48 8.48 -17.48
CA ASN A 318 -19.96 7.53 -16.51
C ASN A 318 -18.90 6.56 -17.08
N ILE A 319 -18.06 7.04 -18.01
CA ILE A 319 -17.01 6.23 -18.64
C ILE A 319 -15.62 6.58 -18.13
N ILE A 320 -14.71 5.62 -18.24
CA ILE A 320 -13.28 5.75 -18.07
C ILE A 320 -12.63 5.44 -19.41
N VAL A 321 -11.77 6.32 -19.88
CA VAL A 321 -10.96 6.16 -21.09
C VAL A 321 -9.49 6.32 -20.72
N ILE A 322 -8.70 5.26 -20.85
CA ILE A 322 -7.25 5.27 -20.59
C ILE A 322 -6.51 4.83 -21.85
N ASP A 323 -5.77 5.76 -22.45
CA ASP A 323 -4.96 5.54 -23.66
C ASP A 323 -3.48 5.45 -23.27
N THR A 324 -2.82 4.39 -23.76
CA THR A 324 -1.37 4.20 -23.75
C THR A 324 -0.86 3.99 -25.17
N ASP A 325 0.46 3.86 -25.33
CA ASP A 325 1.08 3.69 -26.65
C ASP A 325 0.61 2.40 -27.37
N ASP A 326 0.21 1.40 -26.60
CA ASP A 326 0.00 0.03 -27.03
C ASP A 326 -1.38 -0.53 -26.67
N ALA A 327 -2.18 0.19 -25.88
CA ALA A 327 -3.50 -0.27 -25.46
C ALA A 327 -4.46 0.89 -25.16
N LEU A 328 -5.75 0.58 -25.25
CA LEU A 328 -6.85 1.47 -24.91
C LEU A 328 -7.82 0.72 -24.00
N LEU A 329 -8.08 1.29 -22.82
CA LEU A 329 -9.15 0.83 -21.94
C LEU A 329 -10.32 1.79 -22.03
N ILE A 330 -11.50 1.24 -22.30
CA ILE A 330 -12.77 1.93 -22.13
C ILE A 330 -13.65 1.07 -21.23
N CYS A 331 -14.10 1.62 -20.11
CA CYS A 331 -15.03 0.92 -19.24
C CYS A 331 -16.01 1.90 -18.57
N ASN A 332 -17.12 1.37 -18.08
CA ASN A 332 -17.97 2.12 -17.16
C ASN A 332 -17.23 2.26 -15.82
N ARG A 333 -17.34 3.43 -15.19
CA ARG A 333 -16.72 3.75 -13.89
C ARG A 333 -17.07 2.76 -12.78
N GLU A 334 -18.31 2.28 -12.73
CA GLU A 334 -18.76 1.28 -11.75
C GLU A 334 -18.01 -0.05 -11.87
N ASN A 335 -17.44 -0.32 -13.04
CA ASN A 335 -16.65 -1.52 -13.33
C ASN A 335 -15.13 -1.31 -13.19
N ALA A 336 -14.66 -0.17 -12.66
CA ALA A 336 -13.23 0.11 -12.54
C ALA A 336 -12.46 -0.97 -11.74
N GLN A 337 -13.10 -1.58 -10.74
CA GLN A 337 -12.50 -2.69 -9.97
C GLN A 337 -12.31 -3.97 -10.79
N ASN A 338 -13.13 -4.17 -11.84
CA ASN A 338 -13.13 -5.35 -12.70
C ASN A 338 -12.03 -5.29 -13.78
N VAL A 339 -11.29 -4.18 -13.92
CA VAL A 339 -10.15 -4.06 -14.83
C VAL A 339 -9.10 -5.16 -14.58
N LYS A 340 -8.98 -5.64 -13.34
CA LYS A 340 -8.12 -6.80 -13.01
C LYS A 340 -8.44 -8.05 -13.83
N HIS A 341 -9.70 -8.27 -14.21
CA HIS A 341 -10.11 -9.43 -15.02
C HIS A 341 -9.53 -9.38 -16.44
N ILE A 342 -9.24 -8.18 -16.96
CA ILE A 342 -8.55 -8.01 -18.24
C ILE A 342 -7.12 -8.54 -18.12
N VAL A 343 -6.43 -8.23 -17.03
CA VAL A 343 -5.07 -8.76 -16.77
C VAL A 343 -5.09 -10.29 -16.67
N ASP A 344 -6.10 -10.86 -16.03
CA ASP A 344 -6.27 -12.32 -15.96
C ASP A 344 -6.51 -12.93 -17.35
N PHE A 345 -7.37 -12.30 -18.16
CA PHE A 345 -7.60 -12.70 -19.55
C PHE A 345 -6.31 -12.63 -20.39
N LEU A 346 -5.53 -11.55 -20.28
CA LEU A 346 -4.28 -11.39 -21.03
C LEU A 346 -3.26 -12.47 -20.68
N LYS A 347 -3.16 -12.86 -19.41
CA LYS A 347 -2.31 -13.99 -18.96
C LYS A 347 -2.77 -15.32 -19.55
N MET A 348 -4.07 -15.59 -19.54
CA MET A 348 -4.62 -16.84 -20.09
C MET A 348 -4.46 -16.96 -21.61
N ASN A 349 -4.25 -15.85 -22.31
CA ASN A 349 -4.11 -15.79 -23.77
C ASN A 349 -2.68 -15.44 -24.22
N ASP A 350 -1.69 -15.58 -23.33
CA ASP A 350 -0.26 -15.35 -23.60
C ASP A 350 0.07 -13.97 -24.19
N LYS A 351 -0.72 -12.94 -23.87
CA LYS A 351 -0.52 -11.54 -24.29
C LYS A 351 0.48 -10.80 -23.40
N ASN A 352 1.67 -11.38 -23.25
CA ASN A 352 2.69 -10.93 -22.30
C ASN A 352 3.22 -9.50 -22.58
N GLU A 353 3.12 -9.03 -23.82
CA GLU A 353 3.48 -7.66 -24.21
C GLU A 353 2.58 -6.58 -23.58
N LEU A 354 1.35 -6.96 -23.22
CA LEU A 354 0.33 -6.10 -22.61
C LEU A 354 0.30 -6.19 -21.07
N LEU A 355 1.18 -6.98 -20.45
CA LEU A 355 1.18 -7.30 -19.00
C LEU A 355 2.19 -6.52 -18.16
#